data_AF-A0A3C1SAR7-F1
#
_entry.id   AF-A0A3C1SAR7-F1
#
_cell.length_a   1.000
_cell.length_b   1.000
_cell.length_c   1.000
_cell.angle_alpha   90.00
_cell.angle_beta   90.00
_cell.angle_gamma   90.00
#
_symmetry.space_group_name_H-M   'P 1'
#
loop_
_entity.id
_entity.type
_entity.pdbx_description
1 polymer ?
#
loop_
_entity_poly.entity_id
_entity_poly.type
_entity_poly.pdbx_seq_one_letter_code
_entity_poly.pdbx_strand_id
1 'polypeptide(L)'
;MIYIGNFLYLSNLQESSETDRRHGDFSLIVRADDRERAVEQFKARITGFKQASELFSGACRVFMTRLIELGDIPKTTAILLNYSSTAGDPVMPFIGCSAPSEQNDDCRIYEWKESEPEINGHQGRLFMEFQTRRKNNELHQMSDND
;
A
#
# COMPACT_ATOMS: atom_id res chain seq x y z
N MET A 1 -4.52 -7.63 -20.89
CA MET A 1 -5.44 -7.76 -19.74
C MET A 1 -5.46 -6.46 -18.94
N ILE A 2 -6.47 -6.26 -18.10
CA ILE A 2 -6.53 -5.16 -17.13
C ILE A 2 -6.21 -5.73 -15.76
N TYR A 3 -5.31 -5.08 -15.03
CA TYR A 3 -4.90 -5.47 -13.70
C TYR A 3 -5.21 -4.35 -12.72
N ILE A 4 -5.80 -4.71 -11.58
CA ILE A 4 -6.05 -3.79 -10.46
C ILE A 4 -5.31 -4.33 -9.24
N GLY A 5 -4.30 -3.57 -8.80
CA GLY A 5 -3.59 -3.83 -7.56
C GLY A 5 -4.22 -3.05 -6.41
N ASN A 6 -4.50 -3.73 -5.31
CA ASN A 6 -4.89 -3.11 -4.05
C ASN A 6 -3.71 -3.16 -3.08
N PHE A 7 -3.47 -2.04 -2.41
CA PHE A 7 -2.30 -1.84 -1.59
C PHE A 7 -2.67 -1.22 -0.26
N LEU A 8 -1.89 -1.57 0.75
CA LEU A 8 -1.81 -0.84 2.01
C LEU A 8 -0.48 -0.12 2.06
N TYR A 9 -0.44 1.03 2.72
CA TYR A 9 0.81 1.72 2.99
C TYR A 9 0.90 2.18 4.43
N LEU A 10 2.15 2.29 4.86
CA LEU A 10 2.57 2.95 6.08
C LEU A 10 3.60 4.00 5.68
N SER A 11 3.52 5.20 6.22
CA SER A 11 4.47 6.27 5.95
C SER A 11 4.78 7.07 7.21
N ASN A 12 5.83 7.87 7.16
CA ASN A 12 6.42 8.54 8.31
C ASN A 12 6.85 7.55 9.41
N LEU A 13 7.37 6.39 9.03
CA LEU A 13 7.76 5.34 9.99
C LEU A 13 8.91 5.74 10.92
N GLN A 14 9.63 6.82 10.59
CA GLN A 14 10.67 7.37 11.45
C GLN A 14 10.12 8.13 12.68
N GLU A 15 8.83 8.47 12.71
CA GLU A 15 8.23 9.25 13.80
C GLU A 15 7.94 8.37 15.03
N SER A 16 8.31 8.87 16.21
CA SER A 16 8.11 8.15 17.48
C SER A 16 6.63 8.10 17.89
N SER A 17 5.89 9.19 17.70
CA SER A 17 4.46 9.27 17.99
C SER A 17 3.62 8.56 16.94
N GLU A 18 2.64 7.77 17.38
CA GLU A 18 1.68 7.11 16.50
C GLU A 18 0.78 8.10 15.75
N THR A 19 0.50 9.27 16.33
CA THR A 19 -0.34 10.31 15.71
C THR A 19 0.28 10.93 14.45
N ASP A 20 1.60 10.83 14.35
CA ASP A 20 2.40 11.44 13.28
C ASP A 20 2.74 10.41 12.18
N ARG A 21 2.56 9.12 12.48
CA ARG A 21 2.57 8.04 11.50
C ARG A 21 1.27 8.05 10.71
N ARG A 22 1.35 7.64 9.44
CA ARG A 22 0.17 7.55 8.57
C ARG A 22 0.06 6.13 8.02
N HIS A 23 -1.17 5.63 8.02
CA HIS A 23 -1.54 4.38 7.37
C HIS A 23 -2.73 4.63 6.45
N GLY A 24 -2.88 3.80 5.43
CA GLY A 24 -4.05 3.83 4.57
C GLY A 24 -3.99 2.80 3.47
N ASP A 25 -4.99 2.82 2.61
CA ASP A 25 -5.11 1.95 1.46
C ASP A 25 -5.19 2.74 0.15
N PHE A 26 -4.82 2.11 -0.95
CA PHE A 26 -4.99 2.67 -2.29
C PHE A 26 -5.06 1.56 -3.34
N SER A 27 -5.55 1.91 -4.53
CA SER A 27 -5.59 1.03 -5.69
C SER A 27 -4.88 1.64 -6.88
N LEU A 28 -4.27 0.79 -7.71
CA LEU A 28 -3.76 1.17 -9.03
C LEU A 28 -4.36 0.27 -10.09
N ILE A 29 -4.60 0.83 -11.27
CA ILE A 29 -5.09 0.11 -12.44
C ILE A 29 -4.11 0.28 -13.61
N VAL A 30 -3.81 -0.81 -14.31
CA VAL A 30 -2.96 -0.80 -15.51
C VAL A 30 -3.47 -1.79 -16.55
N ARG A 31 -3.10 -1.56 -17.81
CA ARG A 31 -3.13 -2.61 -18.84
C ARG A 31 -1.74 -3.22 -18.96
N ALA A 32 -1.68 -4.54 -19.00
CA ALA A 32 -0.44 -5.28 -19.21
C ALA A 32 -0.72 -6.57 -19.98
N ASP A 33 0.33 -7.11 -20.59
CA ASP A 33 0.28 -8.37 -21.33
C ASP A 33 0.15 -9.56 -20.36
N ASP A 34 0.85 -9.47 -19.23
CA ASP A 34 0.85 -10.48 -18.17
C ASP A 34 0.94 -9.85 -16.78
N ARG A 35 0.85 -10.73 -15.77
CA ARG A 35 0.87 -10.39 -14.36
C ARG A 35 2.20 -9.77 -13.94
N GLU A 36 3.33 -10.35 -14.37
CA GLU A 36 4.66 -9.86 -14.01
C GLU A 36 4.85 -8.41 -14.48
N ARG A 37 4.44 -8.10 -15.71
CA ARG A 37 4.51 -6.75 -16.28
C ARG A 37 3.58 -5.77 -15.59
N ALA A 38 2.39 -6.21 -15.17
CA ALA A 38 1.49 -5.37 -14.36
C ALA A 38 2.15 -4.98 -13.02
N VAL A 39 2.78 -5.94 -12.35
CA VAL A 39 3.51 -5.72 -11.09
C VAL A 39 4.66 -4.73 -11.27
N GLU A 40 5.44 -4.84 -12.33
CA GLU A 40 6.49 -3.86 -12.65
C GLU A 40 5.94 -2.45 -12.86
N GLN A 41 4.83 -2.31 -13.60
CA GLN A 41 4.18 -1.03 -13.82
C GLN A 41 3.66 -0.41 -12.51
N PHE A 42 3.08 -1.22 -11.61
CA PHE A 42 2.69 -0.73 -10.29
C PHE A 42 3.89 -0.22 -9.48
N LYS A 43 5.00 -0.97 -9.44
CA LYS A 43 6.23 -0.54 -8.76
C LYS A 43 6.76 0.78 -9.33
N ALA A 44 6.80 0.91 -10.66
CA ALA A 44 7.23 2.13 -11.33
C ALA A 44 6.32 3.31 -10.98
N ARG A 45 5.00 3.10 -10.95
CA ARG A 45 4.03 4.16 -10.63
C ARG A 45 4.12 4.63 -9.18
N ILE A 46 4.24 3.70 -8.23
CA ILE A 46 4.43 4.01 -6.80
C ILE A 46 5.73 4.80 -6.60
N THR A 47 6.82 4.38 -7.25
CA THR A 47 8.09 5.10 -7.23
C THR A 47 7.94 6.52 -7.78
N GLY A 48 7.19 6.68 -8.88
CA GLY A 48 6.90 8.00 -9.44
C GLY A 48 6.13 8.89 -8.47
N PHE A 49 5.13 8.37 -7.75
CA PHE A 49 4.42 9.14 -6.72
C PHE A 49 5.33 9.56 -5.57
N LYS A 50 6.19 8.66 -5.09
CA LYS A 50 7.19 8.95 -4.04
C LYS A 50 8.15 10.08 -4.43
N GLN A 51 8.47 10.20 -5.71
CA GLN A 51 9.39 11.22 -6.23
C GLN A 51 8.70 12.55 -6.53
N ALA A 52 7.44 12.52 -6.96
CA ALA A 52 6.75 13.69 -7.51
C ALA A 52 5.73 14.35 -6.57
N SER A 53 5.44 13.75 -5.41
CA SER A 53 4.40 14.23 -4.50
C SER A 53 4.74 13.96 -3.04
N GLU A 54 3.95 14.53 -2.13
CA GLU A 54 4.04 14.24 -0.68
C GLU A 54 3.43 12.87 -0.31
N LEU A 55 2.83 12.16 -1.26
CA LEU A 55 2.38 10.79 -1.03
C LEU A 55 3.58 9.90 -0.70
N PHE A 56 3.38 9.00 0.26
CA PHE A 56 4.42 8.08 0.75
C PHE A 56 5.63 8.79 1.38
N SER A 57 5.44 9.95 2.01
CA SER A 57 6.49 10.72 2.69
C SER A 57 7.26 9.95 3.78
N GLY A 58 8.47 10.41 4.08
CA GLY A 58 9.35 9.77 5.06
C GLY A 58 9.76 8.33 4.68
N ALA A 59 10.04 7.53 5.70
CA ALA A 59 10.21 6.08 5.58
C ALA A 59 8.83 5.44 5.36
N CYS A 60 8.72 4.61 4.32
CA CYS A 60 7.44 4.09 3.85
C CYS A 60 7.52 2.61 3.49
N ARG A 61 6.51 1.83 3.88
CA ARG A 61 6.32 0.43 3.49
C ARG A 61 5.00 0.31 2.75
N VAL A 62 5.01 -0.39 1.62
CA VAL A 62 3.82 -0.68 0.80
C VAL A 62 3.64 -2.19 0.74
N PHE A 63 2.40 -2.64 0.89
CA PHE A 63 2.01 -4.05 0.89
C PHE A 63 0.94 -4.24 -0.17
N MET A 64 1.17 -5.15 -1.11
CA MET A 64 0.15 -5.51 -2.10
C MET A 64 -0.74 -6.57 -1.48
N THR A 65 -1.99 -6.20 -1.18
CA THR A 65 -2.92 -7.10 -0.52
C THR A 65 -3.59 -8.02 -1.53
N ARG A 66 -3.94 -7.47 -2.71
CA ARG A 66 -4.73 -8.16 -3.73
C ARG A 66 -4.33 -7.71 -5.14
N LEU A 67 -4.47 -8.64 -6.09
CA LEU A 67 -4.31 -8.38 -7.51
C LEU A 67 -5.50 -8.99 -8.24
N ILE A 68 -6.29 -8.15 -8.89
CA ILE A 68 -7.45 -8.55 -9.67
C ILE A 68 -7.07 -8.50 -11.15
N GLU A 69 -7.39 -9.56 -11.88
CA GLU A 69 -7.21 -9.64 -13.33
C GLU A 69 -8.58 -9.61 -14.01
N LEU A 70 -8.74 -8.72 -14.98
CA LEU A 70 -9.95 -8.54 -15.77
C LEU A 70 -9.61 -8.63 -17.26
N GLY A 71 -10.45 -9.35 -18.00
CA GLY A 71 -10.38 -9.41 -19.47
C GLY A 71 -10.57 -8.04 -20.11
N ASP A 72 -11.63 -7.34 -19.71
CA ASP A 72 -11.98 -6.00 -20.15
C ASP A 72 -12.86 -5.30 -19.10
N ILE A 73 -13.08 -3.98 -19.24
CA ILE A 73 -14.06 -3.25 -18.43
C ILE A 73 -15.45 -3.47 -19.03
N PRO A 74 -16.43 -3.97 -18.26
CA PRO A 74 -17.78 -4.16 -18.79
C PRO A 74 -18.41 -2.83 -19.18
N LYS A 75 -19.17 -2.85 -20.28
CA LYS A 75 -19.83 -1.65 -20.83
C LYS A 75 -21.26 -1.48 -20.33
N THR A 76 -21.88 -2.54 -19.83
CA THR A 76 -23.33 -2.61 -19.55
C THR A 76 -23.66 -2.93 -18.10
N THR A 77 -22.69 -3.41 -17.31
CA THR A 77 -22.87 -3.77 -15.90
C THR A 77 -21.75 -3.17 -15.06
N ALA A 78 -22.11 -2.62 -13.90
CA ALA A 78 -21.12 -2.18 -12.92
C ALA A 78 -20.47 -3.40 -12.25
N ILE A 79 -19.16 -3.30 -11.97
CA ILE A 79 -18.45 -4.29 -11.13
C ILE A 79 -18.18 -3.64 -9.78
N LEU A 80 -18.54 -4.33 -8.71
CA LEU A 80 -18.12 -3.99 -7.35
C LEU A 80 -16.67 -4.48 -7.14
N LEU A 81 -15.69 -3.58 -7.26
CA LEU A 81 -14.26 -3.96 -7.17
C LEU A 81 -13.77 -4.09 -5.73
N ASN A 82 -14.23 -3.20 -4.86
CA ASN A 82 -13.86 -3.13 -3.45
C ASN A 82 -15.11 -2.91 -2.61
N TYR A 83 -15.23 -3.66 -1.52
CA TYR A 83 -16.23 -3.45 -0.48
C TYR A 83 -15.54 -3.52 0.87
N SER A 84 -15.76 -2.52 1.73
CA SER A 84 -15.28 -2.50 3.10
C SER A 84 -16.44 -2.24 4.06
N SER A 85 -16.42 -2.94 5.19
CA SER A 85 -17.43 -2.77 6.24
C SER A 85 -16.79 -2.88 7.61
N THR A 86 -17.19 -1.98 8.51
CA THR A 86 -16.71 -1.86 9.89
C THR A 86 -17.93 -1.84 10.81
N ALA A 87 -17.91 -2.59 11.90
CA ALA A 87 -18.99 -2.60 12.89
C ALA A 87 -18.66 -1.66 14.05
N GLY A 88 -19.55 -0.70 14.37
CA GLY A 88 -19.35 0.29 15.45
C GLY A 88 -18.70 1.60 15.00
N ASP A 89 -18.29 2.44 15.95
CA ASP A 89 -17.47 3.64 15.68
C ASP A 89 -16.06 3.20 15.26
N PRO A 90 -15.46 3.80 14.22
CA PRO A 90 -14.34 3.20 13.51
C PRO A 90 -13.09 3.10 14.39
N VAL A 91 -12.85 1.89 14.88
CA VAL A 91 -11.58 1.42 15.44
C VAL A 91 -11.37 0.03 14.83
N MET A 92 -10.18 -0.20 14.28
CA MET A 92 -9.73 -1.50 13.77
C MET A 92 -10.18 -2.64 14.71
N PRO A 93 -10.65 -3.82 14.20
CA PRO A 93 -10.54 -4.36 12.84
C PRO A 93 -11.59 -3.89 11.83
N PHE A 94 -11.32 -4.07 10.52
CA PHE A 94 -12.37 -4.00 9.48
C PHE A 94 -12.31 -5.17 8.49
N ILE A 95 -13.43 -5.47 7.83
CA ILE A 95 -13.53 -6.51 6.80
C ILE A 95 -13.42 -5.85 5.41
N GLY A 96 -12.53 -6.36 4.57
CA GLY A 96 -12.36 -5.93 3.18
C GLY A 96 -12.53 -7.08 2.19
N CYS A 97 -13.42 -6.92 1.22
CA CYS A 97 -13.79 -7.92 0.20
C CYS A 97 -13.35 -7.46 -1.19
N SER A 98 -12.98 -8.40 -2.07
CA SER A 98 -12.37 -8.13 -3.38
C SER A 98 -13.18 -8.74 -4.49
N ALA A 99 -13.66 -7.92 -5.42
CA ALA A 99 -14.56 -8.39 -6.47
C ALA A 99 -15.67 -9.33 -5.95
N PRO A 100 -16.34 -9.03 -4.82
CA PRO A 100 -17.35 -9.92 -4.27
C PRO A 100 -18.49 -10.12 -5.28
N SER A 101 -19.00 -11.34 -5.33
CA SER A 101 -20.06 -11.77 -6.23
C SER A 101 -21.06 -12.65 -5.46
N GLU A 102 -22.23 -12.92 -6.04
CA GLU A 102 -23.24 -13.81 -5.42
C GLU A 102 -22.72 -15.24 -5.13
N GLN A 103 -21.53 -15.59 -5.63
CA GLN A 103 -20.93 -16.93 -5.54
C GLN A 103 -19.65 -16.98 -4.71
N ASN A 104 -19.00 -15.83 -4.45
CA ASN A 104 -17.75 -15.75 -3.70
C ASN A 104 -17.52 -14.32 -3.19
N ASP A 105 -17.28 -14.19 -1.89
CA ASP A 105 -17.11 -12.89 -1.24
C ASP A 105 -15.63 -12.46 -1.10
N ASP A 106 -14.63 -13.34 -1.32
CA ASP A 106 -13.16 -13.12 -1.13
C ASP A 106 -12.82 -12.05 -0.05
N CYS A 107 -13.48 -12.19 1.10
CA CYS A 107 -13.36 -11.26 2.22
C CYS A 107 -12.16 -11.64 3.08
N ARG A 108 -11.46 -10.60 3.56
CA ARG A 108 -10.39 -10.74 4.55
C ARG A 108 -10.59 -9.78 5.70
N ILE A 109 -10.21 -10.20 6.90
CA ILE A 109 -10.14 -9.37 8.10
C ILE A 109 -8.79 -8.66 8.07
N TYR A 110 -8.81 -7.34 8.17
CA TYR A 110 -7.62 -6.50 8.24
C TYR A 110 -7.50 -5.90 9.65
N GLU A 111 -6.36 -6.15 10.31
CA GLU A 111 -6.05 -5.73 11.67
C GLU A 111 -4.65 -5.14 11.76
N TRP A 112 -4.48 -3.92 12.29
CA TRP A 112 -3.15 -3.32 12.47
C TRP A 112 -2.64 -3.63 13.87
N LYS A 113 -1.52 -4.34 13.94
CA LYS A 113 -0.83 -4.62 15.20
C LYS A 113 0.57 -4.06 15.13
N GLU A 114 0.91 -3.15 16.04
CA GLU A 114 2.26 -2.55 16.15
C GLU A 114 2.78 -1.94 14.83
N SER A 115 1.90 -1.29 14.06
CA SER A 115 2.22 -0.74 12.72
C SER A 115 2.57 -1.79 11.67
N GLU A 116 2.11 -3.03 11.80
CA GLU A 116 2.14 -4.01 10.71
C GLU A 116 0.73 -4.50 10.38
N PRO A 117 0.42 -4.67 9.08
CA PRO A 117 -0.88 -5.18 8.71
C PRO A 117 -0.96 -6.69 8.93
N GLU A 118 -2.01 -7.12 9.60
CA GLU A 118 -2.41 -8.51 9.75
C GLU A 118 -3.65 -8.76 8.86
N ILE A 119 -3.61 -9.84 8.08
CA ILE A 119 -4.64 -10.23 7.12
C ILE A 119 -5.04 -11.66 7.45
N ASN A 120 -6.28 -11.86 7.90
CA ASN A 120 -6.80 -13.17 8.35
C ASN A 120 -5.90 -13.86 9.39
N GLY A 121 -5.34 -13.12 10.36
CA GLY A 121 -4.47 -13.71 11.37
C GLY A 121 -2.99 -13.83 10.96
N HIS A 122 -2.61 -13.35 9.77
CA HIS A 122 -1.25 -13.50 9.22
C HIS A 122 -0.61 -12.15 8.86
N GLN A 123 0.69 -12.00 9.13
CA GLN A 123 1.45 -10.82 8.71
C GLN A 123 1.35 -10.57 7.20
N GLY A 124 1.07 -9.32 6.83
CA GLY A 124 0.98 -8.87 5.45
C GLY A 124 2.31 -9.01 4.72
N ARG A 125 2.25 -9.45 3.46
CA ARG A 125 3.45 -9.61 2.62
C ARG A 125 3.97 -8.26 2.15
N LEU A 126 5.19 -7.92 2.56
CA LEU A 126 5.89 -6.71 2.11
C LEU A 126 6.01 -6.71 0.59
N PHE A 127 5.59 -5.62 -0.04
CA PHE A 127 5.69 -5.47 -1.50
C PHE A 127 6.83 -4.52 -1.87
N MET A 128 6.95 -3.39 -1.19
CA MET A 128 8.04 -2.43 -1.36
C MET A 128 8.38 -1.74 -0.03
N GLU A 129 9.64 -1.34 0.12
CA GLU A 129 10.12 -0.52 1.23
C GLU A 129 10.98 0.63 0.73
N PHE A 130 10.77 1.82 1.29
CA PHE A 130 11.55 3.02 1.05
C PHE A 130 12.17 3.49 2.37
N GLN A 131 13.49 3.44 2.44
CA GLN A 131 14.26 3.99 3.57
C GLN A 131 14.53 5.48 3.34
N THR A 132 14.50 6.28 4.40
CA THR A 132 15.05 7.65 4.35
C THR A 132 16.56 7.58 4.18
N ARG A 133 17.13 8.25 3.16
CA ARG A 133 18.57 8.47 3.10
C ARG A 133 18.99 9.23 4.36
N ARG A 134 19.85 8.64 5.20
CA ARG A 134 20.60 9.40 6.21
C ARG A 134 21.36 10.50 5.45
N LYS A 135 21.10 11.77 5.76
CA LYS A 135 22.05 12.83 5.44
C LYS A 135 23.29 12.55 6.29
N ASN A 136 24.30 11.91 5.70
CA ASN A 136 25.65 11.97 6.24
C ASN A 136 26.11 13.43 6.07
N ASN A 137 25.89 14.25 7.10
CA ASN A 137 26.68 15.47 7.22
C ASN A 137 28.03 15.05 7.78
N GLU A 138 29.01 15.06 6.88
CA GLU A 138 30.43 15.01 7.15
C GLU A 138 30.76 16.01 8.28
N LEU A 139 31.34 15.52 9.38
CA LEU A 139 32.19 16.35 10.23
C LEU A 139 33.38 16.75 9.34
N HIS A 140 33.28 17.92 8.71
CA HIS A 140 34.46 18.57 8.18
C HIS A 140 35.33 19.01 9.35
N GLN A 141 36.55 18.53 9.30
CA GLN A 141 37.67 18.85 10.16
C GLN A 141 37.79 20.37 10.33
N MET A 142 37.79 20.83 11.59
CA MET A 142 38.55 22.02 11.99
C MET A 142 39.60 21.53 12.99
N SER A 143 40.62 20.88 12.46
CA SER A 143 41.96 20.96 13.00
C SER A 143 42.63 22.13 12.29
N ASP A 144 42.63 23.30 12.90
CA ASP A 144 43.60 24.35 12.60
C ASP A 144 43.80 25.19 13.87
N ASN A 145 44.96 24.94 14.49
CA ASN A 145 45.88 25.88 15.14
C ASN A 145 45.31 26.99 16.04
N ASP A 146 45.50 26.83 17.35
CA ASP A 146 46.44 27.65 18.14
C ASP A 146 46.93 26.88 19.39
#